data_AF-A0A9D5REH4-F1
#
_entry.id   AF-A0A9D5REH4-F1
#
_cell.length_a   1.000
_cell.length_b   1.000
_cell.length_c   1.000
_cell.angle_alpha   90.00
_cell.angle_beta   90.00
_cell.angle_gamma   90.00
#
_symmetry.space_group_name_H-M   'P 1'
#
loop_
_entity.id
_entity.type
_entity.pdbx_description
1 polymer ?
#
loop_
_entity_poly.entity_id
_entity_poly.type
_entity_poly.pdbx_seq_one_letter_code
_entity_poly.pdbx_strand_id
1 'polypeptide(L)'
;MRSCAHSLHSVDRADAMNDVPAGWPFAERKVSPPRFRIPNHSIPPSPFPSKNAQRSPPQFRIPNSESRISLSSPRPIRSKEIAQRSPPRLLITHYSLLIRRKEVLPIKLLPIFSPFETDFDTNGLGLVAPSYCVVEERRNGLYELTCEVPMDGDGRFRLLRAGNIIKAEAPVSDAPLLLDQGDRDIWFVARSTVRLYASPSSRAGTLSRYRYGAEATVLEDVDGTYFRVKMLQDGMVGYIRRSDITYFRRASLSQPAYMRMARAQLFRIDTVETDSAAGVVTATARHVFYDLYGCMVRGPAVIDAWTGGEAVLRQIFYGQLTDAPQHALVTPAAFDRPVRMEAGYKSIVAVLLDEGGVMDQLGGALIRDNFSIYALPALSCDNGLTIRRGKNLLGLVERVDMTGVVTEIEAFAHDENGQLMRFGGGFRSPRYADYPFPLTARRTYDFTVGSADTPTAQDVLRAIEAAVADEYARGADLPHVELQADFLLPDEGDALASLQQVHMFDTVRVIDEVAGVDRKLTVTGYRWDVLKGQYERVTLGQ
;
A
#
# COMPACT_ATOMS: atom_id res chain seq x y z
N MET A 1 -43.13 36.37 -11.39
CA MET A 1 -44.35 37.18 -11.29
C MET A 1 -45.38 36.67 -12.30
N ARG A 2 -46.59 36.37 -11.81
CA ARG A 2 -47.85 35.99 -12.51
C ARG A 2 -47.83 34.61 -13.21
N SER A 3 -48.43 33.52 -12.70
CA SER A 3 -49.78 33.22 -12.13
C SER A 3 -50.84 32.86 -13.18
N CYS A 4 -51.44 31.67 -13.00
CA CYS A 4 -52.86 31.29 -13.11
C CYS A 4 -52.90 29.77 -13.40
N ALA A 5 -53.10 28.85 -12.44
CA ALA A 5 -54.20 28.66 -11.49
C ALA A 5 -55.55 28.36 -12.18
N HIS A 6 -55.94 27.09 -12.17
CA HIS A 6 -57.33 26.66 -12.16
C HIS A 6 -57.52 25.59 -11.09
N SER A 7 -58.65 25.73 -10.41
CA SER A 7 -58.93 25.28 -9.06
C SER A 7 -60.17 24.41 -9.03
N LEU A 8 -60.18 23.46 -8.08
CA LEU A 8 -61.32 22.99 -7.28
C LEU A 8 -62.46 22.22 -7.95
N HIS A 9 -62.66 20.97 -7.50
CA HIS A 9 -63.87 20.65 -6.73
C HIS A 9 -63.64 19.46 -5.78
N SER A 10 -63.76 19.76 -4.49
CA SER A 10 -63.94 18.85 -3.36
C SER A 10 -65.41 18.46 -3.20
N VAL A 11 -65.71 17.20 -2.88
CA VAL A 11 -66.89 16.83 -2.08
C VAL A 11 -66.50 15.68 -1.15
N ASP A 12 -66.46 16.00 0.14
CA ASP A 12 -66.48 15.07 1.26
C ASP A 12 -67.79 14.28 1.32
N ARG A 13 -67.72 13.01 1.71
CA ARG A 13 -68.61 12.49 2.76
C ARG A 13 -68.09 11.20 3.38
N ALA A 14 -67.94 11.26 4.69
CA ALA A 14 -67.70 10.15 5.59
C ALA A 14 -68.98 9.33 5.85
N ASP A 15 -68.73 8.18 6.48
CA ASP A 15 -69.57 7.39 7.39
C ASP A 15 -70.20 6.08 6.89
N ALA A 16 -70.04 5.12 7.82
CA ALA A 16 -70.82 3.91 8.09
C ALA A 16 -70.18 2.54 7.74
N MET A 17 -69.51 2.01 8.77
CA MET A 17 -69.85 0.77 9.49
C MET A 17 -69.65 -0.60 8.81
N ASN A 18 -68.85 -1.40 9.53
CA ASN A 18 -69.06 -2.80 9.92
C ASN A 18 -69.73 -3.73 8.90
N ASP A 19 -68.98 -4.72 8.43
CA ASP A 19 -69.35 -6.11 8.75
C ASP A 19 -68.16 -7.07 8.57
N VAL A 20 -67.87 -7.77 9.66
CA VAL A 20 -67.03 -8.95 9.75
C VAL A 20 -67.92 -10.17 9.47
N PRO A 21 -67.41 -11.21 8.79
CA PRO A 21 -67.72 -12.55 9.21
C PRO A 21 -66.46 -13.32 9.56
N ALA A 22 -66.43 -13.78 10.81
CA ALA A 22 -65.50 -14.74 11.33
C ALA A 22 -65.84 -16.14 10.81
N GLY A 23 -64.83 -16.89 10.36
CA GLY A 23 -64.59 -18.15 11.06
C GLY A 23 -64.05 -19.37 10.30
N TRP A 24 -62.86 -19.79 10.78
CA TRP A 24 -62.46 -21.17 11.14
C TRP A 24 -61.83 -22.05 10.02
N PRO A 25 -60.93 -22.99 10.34
CA PRO A 25 -59.47 -22.74 10.36
C PRO A 25 -58.69 -23.72 9.45
N PHE A 26 -57.56 -23.29 8.86
CA PHE A 26 -56.62 -24.22 8.22
C PHE A 26 -55.33 -24.35 9.04
N ALA A 27 -55.10 -25.60 9.47
CA ALA A 27 -54.04 -26.04 10.35
C ALA A 27 -52.63 -25.80 9.78
N GLU A 28 -51.76 -25.25 10.63
CA GLU A 28 -50.31 -25.30 10.46
C GLU A 28 -49.84 -26.76 10.45
N ARG A 29 -49.42 -27.27 9.29
CA ARG A 29 -48.58 -28.47 9.22
C ARG A 29 -47.10 -28.05 9.24
N LYS A 30 -46.48 -28.14 10.41
CA LYS A 30 -45.02 -28.24 10.54
C LYS A 30 -44.54 -29.49 9.81
N VAL A 31 -43.86 -29.32 8.68
CA VAL A 31 -43.12 -30.40 8.00
C VAL A 31 -41.67 -30.32 8.46
N SER A 32 -41.26 -31.28 9.28
CA SER A 32 -39.87 -31.49 9.68
C SER A 32 -39.06 -32.04 8.50
N PRO A 33 -37.81 -31.60 8.27
CA PRO A 33 -36.94 -32.22 7.26
C PRO A 33 -36.42 -33.61 7.72
N PRO A 34 -36.09 -34.52 6.79
CA PRO A 34 -35.78 -35.92 7.11
C PRO A 34 -34.42 -36.10 7.77
N ARG A 35 -34.37 -36.94 8.81
CA ARG A 35 -33.13 -37.37 9.48
C ARG A 35 -32.41 -38.41 8.62
N PHE A 36 -31.25 -38.05 8.07
CA PHE A 36 -30.28 -39.02 7.56
C PHE A 36 -29.54 -39.70 8.73
N ARG A 37 -29.56 -41.03 8.76
CA ARG A 37 -28.73 -41.87 9.65
C ARG A 37 -27.35 -42.07 9.02
N ILE A 38 -26.29 -41.69 9.72
CA ILE A 38 -24.90 -42.09 9.44
C ILE A 38 -24.49 -43.11 10.52
N PRO A 39 -23.83 -44.24 10.19
CA PRO A 39 -23.42 -45.22 11.18
C PRO A 39 -22.20 -44.76 12.00
N ASN A 40 -22.26 -44.99 13.32
CA ASN A 40 -21.19 -44.73 14.28
C ASN A 40 -20.00 -45.67 14.07
N HIS A 41 -18.81 -45.11 13.88
CA HIS A 41 -17.54 -45.79 14.21
C HIS A 41 -16.90 -45.13 15.43
N SER A 42 -16.59 -45.98 16.40
CA SER A 42 -16.12 -45.70 17.76
C SER A 42 -14.64 -45.28 17.79
N ILE A 43 -14.31 -44.26 18.58
CA ILE A 43 -12.93 -44.00 19.05
C ILE A 43 -12.99 -43.92 20.59
N PRO A 44 -12.21 -44.73 21.33
CA PRO A 44 -12.28 -44.80 22.79
C PRO A 44 -11.47 -43.67 23.49
N PRO A 45 -11.80 -43.34 24.76
CA PRO A 45 -11.26 -42.19 25.47
C PRO A 45 -9.92 -42.49 26.18
N SER A 46 -9.11 -41.43 26.29
CA SER A 46 -7.91 -41.34 27.13
C SER A 46 -8.24 -41.41 28.63
N PRO A 47 -7.48 -42.15 29.46
CA PRO A 47 -7.56 -42.03 30.91
C PRO A 47 -6.39 -41.20 31.46
N PHE A 48 -6.71 -40.06 32.08
CA PHE A 48 -5.90 -39.51 33.17
C PHE A 48 -6.44 -40.05 34.50
N PRO A 49 -5.58 -40.52 35.42
CA PRO A 49 -5.90 -40.53 36.84
C PRO A 49 -5.09 -39.48 37.59
N SER A 50 -5.76 -38.83 38.53
CA SER A 50 -5.23 -37.82 39.44
C SER A 50 -4.73 -38.40 40.77
N LYS A 51 -3.75 -37.70 41.36
CA LYS A 51 -3.41 -37.50 42.80
C LYS A 51 -2.25 -38.29 43.44
N ASN A 52 -1.29 -37.46 43.89
CA ASN A 52 -0.51 -37.46 45.13
C ASN A 52 0.43 -38.64 45.45
N ALA A 53 1.74 -38.39 45.38
CA ALA A 53 2.69 -38.71 46.46
C ALA A 53 4.00 -37.94 46.29
N GLN A 54 4.47 -37.37 47.40
CA GLN A 54 5.77 -36.75 47.59
C GLN A 54 6.93 -37.68 47.15
N ARG A 55 7.96 -37.13 46.51
CA ARG A 55 9.37 -37.52 46.73
C ARG A 55 10.33 -36.54 46.03
N SER A 56 11.21 -36.00 46.85
CA SER A 56 12.34 -35.11 46.56
C SER A 56 13.36 -35.72 45.58
N PRO A 57 14.09 -34.89 44.81
CA PRO A 57 15.11 -35.36 43.88
C PRO A 57 16.40 -35.82 44.62
N PRO A 58 17.08 -36.88 44.13
CA PRO A 58 18.29 -37.39 44.76
C PRO A 58 19.52 -36.53 44.42
N GLN A 59 20.31 -36.27 45.46
CA GLN A 59 21.62 -35.62 45.41
C GLN A 59 22.65 -36.55 44.75
N PHE A 60 23.32 -36.07 43.71
CA PHE A 60 24.53 -36.69 43.20
C PHE A 60 25.75 -36.20 44.00
N ARG A 61 26.35 -37.12 44.77
CA ARG A 61 27.68 -36.98 45.40
C ARG A 61 28.76 -37.35 44.38
N ILE A 62 29.81 -36.53 44.29
CA ILE A 62 31.12 -36.93 43.77
C ILE A 62 32.14 -36.64 44.88
N PRO A 63 33.14 -37.52 45.12
CA PRO A 63 33.91 -37.57 46.37
C PRO A 63 35.15 -36.68 46.38
N ASN A 64 35.54 -36.31 47.61
CA ASN A 64 36.79 -35.66 47.97
C ASN A 64 38.02 -36.48 47.56
N SER A 65 39.10 -35.78 47.19
CA SER A 65 40.47 -36.23 47.48
C SER A 65 41.27 -35.07 48.06
N GLU A 66 42.08 -35.42 49.04
CA GLU A 66 42.72 -34.57 50.04
C GLU A 66 44.02 -33.94 49.54
N SER A 67 44.38 -32.78 50.11
CA SER A 67 45.68 -32.51 50.80
C SER A 67 45.86 -30.99 50.95
N ARG A 68 45.73 -30.41 52.15
CA ARG A 68 46.61 -30.34 53.34
C ARG A 68 47.56 -29.12 53.33
N ILE A 69 47.54 -28.41 54.48
CA ILE A 69 48.58 -27.52 55.06
C ILE A 69 48.52 -26.05 54.56
N SER A 70 48.75 -25.00 55.34
CA SER A 70 48.25 -24.51 56.63
C SER A 70 48.91 -23.14 56.86
N LEU A 71 48.16 -22.19 57.41
CA LEU A 71 48.62 -21.08 58.28
C LEU A 71 49.69 -20.10 57.75
N SER A 72 49.31 -18.83 57.58
CA SER A 72 49.60 -17.78 58.57
C SER A 72 49.27 -16.38 58.03
N SER A 73 48.50 -15.64 58.83
CA SER A 73 48.29 -14.21 58.68
C SER A 73 49.31 -13.42 59.50
N PRO A 74 49.73 -12.24 59.04
CA PRO A 74 49.80 -11.10 59.95
C PRO A 74 49.14 -9.82 59.42
N ARG A 75 48.88 -8.94 60.39
CA ARG A 75 48.02 -7.74 60.46
C ARG A 75 48.55 -6.49 59.71
N PRO A 76 47.75 -5.39 59.64
CA PRO A 76 47.80 -4.39 58.56
C PRO A 76 48.72 -3.18 58.87
N ILE A 77 49.17 -2.49 57.82
CA ILE A 77 49.83 -1.18 57.93
C ILE A 77 49.22 -0.21 56.91
N ARG A 78 48.91 1.01 57.38
CA ARG A 78 48.36 2.14 56.64
C ARG A 78 49.44 2.95 55.90
N SER A 79 49.00 3.50 54.76
CA SER A 79 49.21 4.87 54.23
C SER A 79 50.39 5.21 53.31
N LYS A 80 49.97 5.92 52.24
CA LYS A 80 50.63 6.89 51.34
C LYS A 80 51.14 6.42 49.96
N GLU A 81 50.38 6.88 48.96
CA GLU A 81 50.78 7.45 47.65
C GLU A 81 52.12 7.04 47.05
N ILE A 82 52.07 6.42 45.85
CA ILE A 82 52.92 6.71 44.69
C ILE A 82 52.22 6.19 43.42
N ALA A 83 52.02 7.13 42.48
CA ALA A 83 52.02 7.01 41.01
C ALA A 83 51.25 5.89 40.27
N GLN A 84 50.17 6.35 39.60
CA GLN A 84 49.84 6.08 38.19
C GLN A 84 50.49 4.87 37.51
N ARG A 85 49.81 3.71 37.52
CA ARG A 85 49.81 2.73 36.40
C ARG A 85 48.48 1.99 36.36
N SER A 86 47.63 2.35 35.40
CA SER A 86 46.42 1.61 35.03
C SER A 86 46.77 0.36 34.19
N PRO A 87 46.08 -0.78 34.36
CA PRO A 87 46.34 -2.01 33.59
C PRO A 87 45.75 -1.90 32.16
N PRO A 88 46.26 -2.70 31.19
CA PRO A 88 45.91 -2.52 29.79
C PRO A 88 44.48 -2.99 29.49
N ARG A 89 43.63 -2.08 29.02
CA ARG A 89 42.39 -2.42 28.30
C ARG A 89 42.75 -2.86 26.89
N LEU A 90 42.77 -4.18 26.67
CA LEU A 90 42.59 -4.78 25.36
C LEU A 90 41.09 -4.73 24.98
N LEU A 91 40.84 -4.67 23.66
CA LEU A 91 39.54 -4.57 22.97
C LEU A 91 39.08 -3.13 22.70
N ILE A 92 39.60 -2.55 21.62
CA ILE A 92 38.90 -1.92 20.47
C ILE A 92 40.02 -1.38 19.58
N THR A 93 40.64 -2.23 18.77
CA THR A 93 41.54 -1.80 17.68
C THR A 93 41.62 -2.92 16.65
N HIS A 94 40.56 -3.07 15.85
CA HIS A 94 40.64 -3.78 14.58
C HIS A 94 39.61 -3.31 13.54
N TYR A 95 39.24 -2.02 13.56
CA TYR A 95 38.30 -1.46 12.57
C TYR A 95 38.67 -0.09 11.99
N SER A 96 39.92 0.38 12.11
CA SER A 96 40.26 1.77 11.71
C SER A 96 41.43 1.97 10.75
N LEU A 97 41.99 0.92 10.11
CA LEU A 97 43.16 1.10 9.24
C LEU A 97 43.11 0.33 7.91
N LEU A 98 41.99 0.43 7.18
CA LEU A 98 41.92 0.02 5.77
C LEU A 98 41.08 0.97 4.91
N ILE A 99 41.08 2.26 5.26
CA ILE A 99 40.50 3.33 4.44
C ILE A 99 41.62 3.95 3.59
N ARG A 100 42.06 3.23 2.56
CA ARG A 100 42.75 3.81 1.42
C ARG A 100 42.19 3.18 0.14
N ARG A 101 41.39 3.95 -0.60
CA ARG A 101 40.94 3.72 -1.98
C ARG A 101 40.02 2.52 -2.26
N LYS A 102 39.03 2.27 -1.41
CA LYS A 102 37.74 1.74 -1.85
C LYS A 102 36.66 2.57 -1.18
N GLU A 103 35.77 3.16 -1.97
CA GLU A 103 34.51 3.73 -1.50
C GLU A 103 33.68 2.59 -0.90
N VAL A 104 33.93 2.25 0.37
CA VAL A 104 33.09 1.32 1.10
C VAL A 104 31.91 2.15 1.58
N LEU A 105 30.78 2.05 0.88
CA LEU A 105 29.52 2.62 1.32
C LEU A 105 29.26 2.20 2.77
N PRO A 106 28.76 3.09 3.65
CA PRO A 106 28.44 2.72 5.01
C PRO A 106 27.46 1.54 5.00
N ILE A 107 27.76 0.49 5.78
CA ILE A 107 26.91 -0.70 5.87
C ILE A 107 25.54 -0.26 6.39
N LYS A 108 24.53 -0.30 5.54
CA LYS A 108 23.15 0.06 5.89
C LYS A 108 22.51 -1.13 6.62
N LEU A 109 22.07 -0.88 7.85
CA LEU A 109 21.43 -1.90 8.68
C LEU A 109 19.90 -1.76 8.58
N LEU A 110 19.21 -2.88 8.35
CA LEU A 110 17.75 -2.92 8.25
C LEU A 110 17.16 -3.55 9.51
N PRO A 111 16.20 -2.90 10.19
CA PRO A 111 15.50 -3.51 11.30
C PRO A 111 14.49 -4.55 10.83
N ILE A 112 14.48 -5.67 11.55
CA ILE A 112 13.55 -6.78 11.37
C ILE A 112 12.62 -6.82 12.58
N PHE A 113 11.33 -6.88 12.32
CA PHE A 113 10.28 -6.90 13.32
C PHE A 113 9.54 -8.23 13.32
N SER A 114 8.91 -8.54 14.45
CA SER A 114 8.06 -9.72 14.56
C SER A 114 6.81 -9.59 13.69
N PRO A 115 6.11 -10.70 13.37
CA PRO A 115 4.95 -10.65 12.49
C PRO A 115 3.77 -9.86 13.09
N PHE A 116 3.71 -9.81 14.42
CA PHE A 116 2.68 -9.13 15.20
C PHE A 116 3.15 -7.79 15.75
N GLU A 117 4.31 -7.29 15.29
CA GLU A 117 4.84 -6.03 15.76
C GLU A 117 3.88 -4.89 15.41
N THR A 118 3.76 -3.97 16.36
CA THR A 118 3.05 -2.71 16.12
C THR A 118 3.96 -1.52 16.35
N ASP A 119 5.00 -1.61 17.19
CA ASP A 119 5.94 -0.52 17.42
C ASP A 119 7.18 -0.64 16.50
N PHE A 120 7.23 0.22 15.49
CA PHE A 120 8.28 0.29 14.49
C PHE A 120 9.31 1.41 14.77
N ASP A 121 9.28 2.01 15.95
CA ASP A 121 10.27 2.99 16.44
C ASP A 121 11.40 2.33 17.25
N THR A 122 11.58 1.01 17.07
CA THR A 122 12.63 0.22 17.71
C THR A 122 13.42 -0.56 16.65
N ASN A 123 14.44 -1.32 17.08
CA ASN A 123 15.15 -2.24 16.19
C ASN A 123 14.42 -3.60 16.05
N GLY A 124 13.23 -3.75 16.63
CA GLY A 124 12.45 -4.99 16.60
C GLY A 124 13.20 -6.18 17.19
N LEU A 125 13.20 -7.28 16.44
CA LEU A 125 13.95 -8.50 16.74
C LEU A 125 15.46 -8.33 16.56
N GLY A 126 15.89 -7.36 15.74
CA GLY A 126 17.30 -7.08 15.49
C GLY A 126 17.56 -6.40 14.16
N LEU A 127 18.83 -6.11 13.90
CA LEU A 127 19.30 -5.45 12.68
C LEU A 127 20.04 -6.45 11.79
N VAL A 128 19.67 -6.54 10.52
CA VAL A 128 20.39 -7.31 9.50
C VAL A 128 21.24 -6.38 8.62
N ALA A 129 22.35 -6.89 8.11
CA ALA A 129 23.23 -6.19 7.18
C ALA A 129 23.13 -6.89 5.80
N PRO A 130 22.29 -6.38 4.88
CA PRO A 130 22.18 -6.99 3.55
C PRO A 130 23.43 -6.75 2.73
N SER A 131 23.79 -7.73 1.90
CA SER A 131 24.72 -7.51 0.78
C SER A 131 24.01 -6.93 -0.44
N TYR A 132 22.70 -7.13 -0.55
CA TYR A 132 21.86 -6.64 -1.63
C TYR A 132 20.46 -6.36 -1.09
N CYS A 133 19.87 -5.22 -1.46
CA CYS A 133 18.49 -4.90 -1.08
C CYS A 133 17.90 -3.94 -2.10
N VAL A 134 16.86 -4.40 -2.80
CA VAL A 134 16.20 -3.64 -3.86
C VAL A 134 14.70 -3.63 -3.65
N VAL A 135 14.10 -2.47 -3.89
CA VAL A 135 12.65 -2.27 -3.88
C VAL A 135 12.17 -2.04 -5.31
N GLU A 136 11.15 -2.77 -5.73
CA GLU A 136 10.47 -2.58 -7.02
C GLU A 136 9.00 -2.21 -6.80
N GLU A 137 8.58 -1.09 -7.39
CA GLU A 137 7.17 -0.67 -7.39
C GLU A 137 6.69 -0.49 -8.83
N ARG A 138 5.45 -0.90 -9.12
CA ARG A 138 4.73 -0.66 -10.37
C ARG A 138 3.38 -0.02 -10.09
N ARG A 139 2.99 0.91 -10.96
CA ARG A 139 1.71 1.62 -10.95
C ARG A 139 0.56 0.63 -10.78
N ASN A 140 -0.21 0.80 -9.71
CA ASN A 140 -1.37 -0.03 -9.38
C ASN A 140 -1.07 -1.55 -9.40
N GLY A 141 0.20 -1.94 -9.30
CA GLY A 141 0.66 -3.31 -9.46
C GLY A 141 1.56 -3.67 -8.29
N LEU A 142 2.66 -4.36 -8.58
CA LEU A 142 3.67 -4.85 -7.63
C LEU A 142 4.21 -3.75 -6.70
N TYR A 143 4.47 -4.10 -5.44
CA TYR A 143 5.32 -3.33 -4.55
C TYR A 143 6.07 -4.27 -3.60
N GLU A 144 7.30 -4.61 -3.99
CA GLU A 144 8.09 -5.68 -3.40
C GLU A 144 9.50 -5.24 -3.04
N LEU A 145 10.08 -5.94 -2.08
CA LEU A 145 11.46 -5.81 -1.63
C LEU A 145 12.13 -7.18 -1.73
N THR A 146 13.29 -7.22 -2.38
CA THR A 146 14.17 -8.38 -2.40
C THR A 146 15.44 -8.04 -1.66
N CYS A 147 15.81 -8.87 -0.68
CA CYS A 147 16.95 -8.64 0.18
C CYS A 147 17.77 -9.92 0.34
N GLU A 148 19.09 -9.80 0.20
CA GLU A 148 20.03 -10.89 0.41
C GLU A 148 20.93 -10.57 1.60
N VAL A 149 21.00 -11.49 2.55
CA VAL A 149 21.83 -11.37 3.75
C VAL A 149 22.82 -12.54 3.77
N PRO A 150 24.13 -12.27 3.81
CA PRO A 150 25.13 -13.33 3.91
C PRO A 150 24.98 -14.08 5.24
N MET A 151 25.26 -15.38 5.21
CA MET A 151 25.30 -16.21 6.40
C MET A 151 26.56 -15.88 7.21
N ASP A 152 26.40 -14.99 8.18
CA ASP A 152 27.45 -14.58 9.08
C ASP A 152 27.51 -15.44 10.37
N GLY A 153 28.66 -15.39 11.05
CA GLY A 153 28.84 -16.07 12.34
C GLY A 153 27.92 -15.53 13.45
N ASP A 154 27.41 -14.30 13.29
CA ASP A 154 26.46 -13.67 14.20
C ASP A 154 25.06 -14.28 14.10
N GLY A 155 24.76 -15.00 13.02
CA GLY A 155 23.49 -15.70 12.83
C GLY A 155 22.30 -14.78 12.58
N ARG A 156 22.52 -13.52 12.20
CA ARG A 156 21.44 -12.52 12.04
C ARG A 156 20.55 -12.80 10.84
N PHE A 157 21.08 -13.50 9.84
CA PHE A 157 20.30 -14.02 8.71
C PHE A 157 19.09 -14.87 9.15
N ARG A 158 19.15 -15.49 10.35
CA ARG A 158 18.04 -16.31 10.91
C ARG A 158 16.83 -15.47 11.33
N LEU A 159 16.96 -14.15 11.36
CA LEU A 159 15.86 -13.21 11.57
C LEU A 159 14.97 -13.08 10.33
N LEU A 160 15.49 -13.39 9.14
CA LEU A 160 14.69 -13.48 7.93
C LEU A 160 13.80 -14.73 8.03
N ARG A 161 12.53 -14.51 8.34
CA ARG A 161 11.51 -15.56 8.44
C ARG A 161 10.23 -15.07 7.79
N ALA A 162 9.53 -15.97 7.11
CA ALA A 162 8.21 -15.66 6.59
C ALA A 162 7.30 -15.09 7.70
N GLY A 163 6.58 -14.02 7.37
CA GLY A 163 5.73 -13.25 8.27
C GLY A 163 6.41 -12.11 9.01
N ASN A 164 7.74 -12.14 9.22
CA ASN A 164 8.47 -11.01 9.83
C ASN A 164 8.42 -9.78 8.91
N ILE A 165 8.63 -8.59 9.47
CA ILE A 165 8.54 -7.33 8.73
C ILE A 165 9.93 -6.70 8.63
N ILE A 166 10.33 -6.32 7.42
CA ILE A 166 11.55 -5.56 7.12
C ILE A 166 11.16 -4.09 6.95
N LYS A 167 11.88 -3.18 7.61
CA LYS A 167 11.74 -1.74 7.37
C LYS A 167 12.89 -1.25 6.50
N ALA A 168 12.57 -0.64 5.37
CA ALA A 168 13.54 -0.17 4.37
C ALA A 168 13.13 1.18 3.81
N GLU A 169 14.11 1.99 3.38
CA GLU A 169 13.84 3.28 2.75
C GLU A 169 13.49 3.09 1.28
N ALA A 170 12.32 3.60 0.87
CA ALA A 170 11.85 3.58 -0.51
C ALA A 170 11.26 4.95 -0.89
N PRO A 171 11.40 5.39 -2.15
CA PRO A 171 10.72 6.58 -2.65
C PRO A 171 9.20 6.42 -2.55
N VAL A 172 8.48 7.42 -2.03
CA VAL A 172 7.01 7.35 -1.96
C VAL A 172 6.39 8.69 -2.31
N SER A 173 5.44 8.66 -3.24
CA SER A 173 4.75 9.86 -3.69
C SER A 173 4.01 10.56 -2.55
N ASP A 174 4.05 11.88 -2.55
CA ASP A 174 3.45 12.70 -1.50
C ASP A 174 1.94 12.95 -1.73
N ALA A 175 1.16 11.89 -1.62
CA ALA A 175 -0.29 11.86 -1.87
C ALA A 175 -1.09 13.08 -1.35
N PRO A 176 -1.01 13.49 -0.06
CA PRO A 176 -1.83 14.60 0.43
C PRO A 176 -1.32 16.00 0.01
N LEU A 177 -0.10 16.12 -0.51
CA LEU A 177 0.45 17.41 -0.98
C LEU A 177 0.32 17.60 -2.50
N LEU A 178 -0.02 16.54 -3.23
CA LEU A 178 -0.32 16.62 -4.67
C LEU A 178 -1.67 17.29 -4.94
N LEU A 179 -2.59 17.26 -3.96
CA LEU A 179 -3.97 17.77 -4.12
C LEU A 179 -4.21 19.17 -3.56
N ASP A 180 -3.26 19.76 -2.83
CA ASP A 180 -3.50 21.04 -2.15
C ASP A 180 -2.27 21.94 -2.23
N GLN A 181 -2.09 22.55 -3.41
CA GLN A 181 -1.18 23.68 -3.60
C GLN A 181 -1.86 24.93 -3.02
N GLY A 182 -1.87 25.03 -1.68
CA GLY A 182 -2.57 26.09 -0.96
C GLY A 182 -1.90 26.46 0.36
N ASP A 183 -2.39 27.54 0.97
CA ASP A 183 -1.97 27.97 2.30
C ASP A 183 -2.43 26.94 3.34
N ARG A 184 -1.47 26.25 3.96
CA ARG A 184 -1.72 25.25 4.99
C ARG A 184 -1.43 25.82 6.38
N ASP A 185 -2.21 25.33 7.33
CA ASP A 185 -1.94 25.52 8.74
C ASP A 185 -0.83 24.57 9.18
N ILE A 186 0.32 25.13 9.53
CA ILE A 186 1.46 24.43 10.12
C ILE A 186 1.23 24.35 11.63
N TRP A 187 1.39 23.15 12.15
CA TRP A 187 1.35 22.80 13.55
C TRP A 187 2.74 22.36 13.98
N PHE A 188 3.06 22.50 15.27
CA PHE A 188 4.31 22.00 15.82
C PHE A 188 4.07 21.06 16.98
N VAL A 189 4.99 20.12 17.17
CA VAL A 189 5.04 19.22 18.31
C VAL A 189 5.33 20.05 19.58
N ALA A 190 4.33 20.11 20.47
CA ALA A 190 4.34 20.98 21.64
C ALA A 190 4.96 20.35 22.90
N ARG A 191 5.18 19.02 22.88
CA ARG A 191 5.80 18.27 23.97
C ARG A 191 7.25 17.88 23.64
N SER A 192 7.99 17.42 24.65
CA SER A 192 9.41 17.05 24.51
C SER A 192 9.65 16.00 23.42
N THR A 193 8.86 14.92 23.44
CA THR A 193 8.83 13.89 22.40
C THR A 193 7.41 13.39 22.22
N VAL A 194 6.93 13.32 20.98
CA VAL A 194 5.58 12.85 20.62
C VAL A 194 5.69 11.67 19.67
N ARG A 195 4.78 10.71 19.84
CA ARG A 195 4.68 9.50 19.02
C ARG A 195 3.76 9.77 17.83
N LEU A 196 4.19 9.34 16.65
CA LEU A 196 3.34 9.21 15.48
C LEU A 196 2.80 7.78 15.45
N TYR A 197 1.50 7.64 15.65
CA TYR A 197 0.81 6.35 15.72
C TYR A 197 0.40 5.85 14.33
N ALA A 198 0.36 4.53 14.16
CA ALA A 198 -0.10 3.87 12.93
C ALA A 198 -1.62 3.95 12.74
N SER A 199 -2.40 4.05 13.82
CA SER A 199 -3.86 4.18 13.81
C SER A 199 -4.34 5.13 14.94
N PRO A 200 -5.60 5.63 14.93
CA PRO A 200 -6.09 6.62 15.90
C PRO A 200 -6.41 5.99 17.26
N SER A 201 -5.43 5.31 17.86
CA SER A 201 -5.57 4.62 19.14
C SER A 201 -4.32 4.79 19.99
N SER A 202 -4.51 4.94 21.30
CA SER A 202 -3.40 5.04 22.25
C SER A 202 -2.63 3.72 22.42
N ARG A 203 -3.25 2.63 21.97
CA ARG A 203 -2.68 1.28 21.92
C ARG A 203 -2.09 0.96 20.55
N ALA A 204 -2.24 1.86 19.58
CA ALA A 204 -1.68 1.67 18.26
C ALA A 204 -0.16 1.64 18.32
N GLY A 205 0.39 0.94 17.33
CA GLY A 205 1.79 0.96 17.01
C GLY A 205 2.37 2.35 16.82
N THR A 206 3.64 2.55 17.19
CA THR A 206 4.36 3.80 16.90
C THR A 206 5.16 3.63 15.62
N LEU A 207 4.94 4.51 14.64
CA LEU A 207 5.72 4.56 13.40
C LEU A 207 7.06 5.25 13.60
N SER A 208 7.06 6.35 14.35
CA SER A 208 8.23 7.19 14.63
C SER A 208 7.98 8.10 15.84
N ARG A 209 9.04 8.72 16.36
CA ARG A 209 8.99 9.73 17.42
C ARG A 209 9.62 11.04 16.98
N TYR A 210 8.94 12.13 17.27
CA TYR A 210 9.36 13.49 16.93
C TYR A 210 9.61 14.31 18.18
N ARG A 211 10.68 15.10 18.16
CA ARG A 211 11.04 16.00 19.26
C ARG A 211 10.24 17.29 19.19
N TYR A 212 10.25 18.03 20.30
CA TYR A 212 9.70 19.38 20.39
C TYR A 212 10.15 20.25 19.20
N GLY A 213 9.20 20.98 18.63
CA GLY A 213 9.44 21.88 17.50
C GLY A 213 9.42 21.21 16.13
N ALA A 214 9.17 19.90 16.04
CA ALA A 214 8.91 19.26 14.75
C ALA A 214 7.62 19.81 14.13
N GLU A 215 7.69 20.21 12.86
CA GLU A 215 6.57 20.79 12.13
C GLU A 215 5.73 19.71 11.44
N ALA A 216 4.41 19.89 11.44
CA ALA A 216 3.45 18.97 10.86
C ALA A 216 2.28 19.73 10.22
N THR A 217 1.65 19.12 9.22
CA THR A 217 0.38 19.59 8.63
C THR A 217 -0.73 18.64 9.06
N VAL A 218 -1.84 19.17 9.55
CA VAL A 218 -3.03 18.36 9.88
C VAL A 218 -3.79 18.06 8.58
N LEU A 219 -4.05 16.78 8.34
CA LEU A 219 -4.80 16.27 7.20
C LEU A 219 -6.28 16.07 7.54
N GLU A 220 -6.56 15.56 8.74
CA GLU A 220 -7.91 15.20 9.19
C GLU A 220 -8.01 15.29 10.72
N ASP A 221 -9.19 15.68 11.22
CA ASP A 221 -9.56 15.60 12.63
C ASP A 221 -10.37 14.32 12.87
N VAL A 222 -9.83 13.41 13.67
CA VAL A 222 -10.35 12.06 13.89
C VAL A 222 -10.90 11.95 15.30
N ASP A 223 -12.22 11.77 15.39
CA ASP A 223 -12.98 11.58 16.63
C ASP A 223 -12.71 12.67 17.69
N GLY A 224 -12.24 13.86 17.28
CA GLY A 224 -11.86 14.99 18.13
C GLY A 224 -10.65 14.73 19.05
N THR A 225 -10.06 13.55 19.01
CA THR A 225 -8.99 13.10 19.92
C THR A 225 -7.65 13.01 19.22
N TYR A 226 -7.64 12.53 17.99
CA TYR A 226 -6.44 12.37 17.18
C TYR A 226 -6.52 13.28 15.96
N PHE A 227 -5.41 13.93 15.65
CA PHE A 227 -5.21 14.47 14.32
C PHE A 227 -4.48 13.43 13.49
N ARG A 228 -4.94 13.25 12.26
CA ARG A 228 -4.10 12.64 11.24
C ARG A 228 -3.21 13.72 10.67
N VAL A 229 -1.90 13.50 10.74
CA VAL A 229 -0.90 14.52 10.39
C VAL A 229 0.12 13.98 9.42
N LYS A 230 0.69 14.88 8.64
CA LYS A 230 1.91 14.66 7.87
C LYS A 230 3.04 15.45 8.50
N MET A 231 4.15 14.78 8.79
CA MET A 231 5.34 15.41 9.33
C MET A 231 6.14 16.06 8.19
N LEU A 232 6.55 17.32 8.37
CA LEU A 232 7.26 18.06 7.32
C LEU A 232 8.73 17.68 7.18
N GLN A 233 9.31 17.03 8.19
CA GLN A 233 10.73 16.68 8.25
C GLN A 233 11.08 15.46 7.39
N ASP A 234 10.24 14.42 7.42
CA ASP A 234 10.46 13.13 6.76
C ASP A 234 9.27 12.68 5.90
N GLY A 235 8.21 13.49 5.82
CA GLY A 235 7.02 13.21 5.04
C GLY A 235 6.13 12.10 5.60
N MET A 236 6.46 11.52 6.77
CA MET A 236 5.70 10.40 7.34
C MET A 236 4.28 10.84 7.71
N VAL A 237 3.32 9.99 7.38
CA VAL A 237 1.91 10.19 7.74
C VAL A 237 1.50 9.21 8.83
N GLY A 238 0.75 9.72 9.80
CA GLY A 238 0.18 8.91 10.87
C GLY A 238 -0.73 9.75 11.76
N TYR A 239 -0.96 9.26 12.98
CA TYR A 239 -1.89 9.87 13.93
C TYR A 239 -1.13 10.44 15.12
N ILE A 240 -1.43 11.67 15.51
CA ILE A 240 -0.92 12.30 16.74
C ILE A 240 -2.11 12.77 17.58
N ARG A 241 -2.01 12.72 18.91
CA ARG A 241 -3.09 13.23 19.76
C ARG A 241 -3.21 14.74 19.59
N ARG A 242 -4.45 15.24 19.56
CA ARG A 242 -4.74 16.68 19.47
C ARG A 242 -4.03 17.51 20.55
N SER A 243 -3.88 16.96 21.76
CA SER A 243 -3.24 17.64 22.89
C SER A 243 -1.70 17.65 22.83
N ASP A 244 -1.09 16.94 21.88
CA ASP A 244 0.36 16.82 21.74
C ASP A 244 0.95 17.77 20.69
N ILE A 245 0.10 18.42 19.87
CA ILE A 245 0.51 19.43 18.87
C ILE A 245 -0.20 20.76 19.11
N THR A 246 0.37 21.84 18.60
CA THR A 246 -0.20 23.19 18.71
C THR A 246 -0.07 23.91 17.38
N TYR A 247 -1.09 24.69 17.03
CA TYR A 247 -1.09 25.51 15.84
C TYR A 247 0.06 26.53 15.91
N PHE A 248 0.79 26.69 14.81
CA PHE A 248 1.88 27.65 14.72
C PHE A 248 1.53 28.83 13.82
N ARG A 249 1.38 28.57 12.52
CA ARG A 249 1.19 29.59 11.49
C ARG A 249 0.49 29.03 10.28
N ARG A 250 -0.12 29.91 9.50
CA ARG A 250 -0.50 29.61 8.12
C ARG A 250 0.67 29.93 7.20
N ALA A 251 1.03 29.01 6.32
CA ALA A 251 2.10 29.20 5.36
C ALA A 251 1.70 28.68 3.97
N SER A 252 2.02 29.47 2.95
CA SER A 252 1.97 29.04 1.56
C SER A 252 3.06 28.00 1.35
N LEU A 253 2.66 26.73 1.24
CA LEU A 253 3.60 25.68 0.85
C LEU A 253 3.73 25.72 -0.68
N SER A 254 4.48 26.68 -1.22
CA SER A 254 4.97 26.55 -2.59
C SER A 254 5.92 25.35 -2.61
N GLN A 255 5.64 24.32 -3.40
CA GLN A 255 6.66 23.31 -3.72
C GLN A 255 7.86 24.07 -4.32
N PRO A 256 9.00 24.12 -3.62
CA PRO A 256 10.05 23.17 -3.95
C PRO A 256 11.03 22.97 -2.78
N ALA A 257 10.75 22.12 -1.77
CA ALA A 257 11.77 21.78 -0.75
C ALA A 257 11.36 20.74 0.30
N TYR A 258 10.08 20.45 0.53
CA TYR A 258 9.78 19.35 1.44
C TYR A 258 10.32 18.08 0.78
N MET A 259 11.29 17.49 1.46
CA MET A 259 12.19 16.49 0.95
C MET A 259 11.41 15.31 0.39
N ARG A 260 11.35 15.28 -0.95
CA ARG A 260 10.98 14.13 -1.78
C ARG A 260 12.07 13.09 -1.64
N MET A 261 12.17 12.52 -0.45
CA MET A 261 13.17 11.55 -0.05
C MET A 261 12.55 10.18 0.05
N ALA A 262 13.38 9.17 -0.18
CA ALA A 262 13.07 7.82 0.27
C ALA A 262 12.76 7.85 1.77
N ARG A 263 11.58 7.33 2.14
CA ARG A 263 11.13 7.24 3.54
C ARG A 263 10.95 5.79 3.94
N ALA A 264 10.94 5.54 5.24
CA ALA A 264 10.84 4.18 5.75
C ALA A 264 9.47 3.55 5.43
N GLN A 265 9.51 2.47 4.67
CA GLN A 265 8.39 1.62 4.31
C GLN A 265 8.53 0.23 4.95
N LEU A 266 7.40 -0.39 5.24
CA LEU A 266 7.30 -1.70 5.86
C LEU A 266 6.96 -2.77 4.81
N PHE A 267 7.73 -3.86 4.82
CA PHE A 267 7.56 -4.98 3.92
C PHE A 267 7.46 -6.28 4.72
N ARG A 268 6.40 -7.06 4.51
CA ARG A 268 6.22 -8.37 5.15
C ARG A 268 6.89 -9.45 4.30
N ILE A 269 7.77 -10.23 4.91
CA ILE A 269 8.49 -11.32 4.26
C ILE A 269 7.49 -12.43 3.90
N ASP A 270 7.41 -12.77 2.62
CA ASP A 270 6.57 -13.87 2.13
C ASP A 270 7.37 -15.16 1.99
N THR A 271 8.53 -15.06 1.34
CA THR A 271 9.40 -16.20 1.06
C THR A 271 10.81 -15.94 1.57
N VAL A 272 11.45 -17.03 2.00
CA VAL A 272 12.85 -17.03 2.43
C VAL A 272 13.51 -18.24 1.77
N GLU A 273 14.53 -17.98 0.99
CA GLU A 273 15.36 -18.98 0.32
C GLU A 273 16.73 -18.99 0.96
N THR A 274 17.26 -20.17 1.24
CA THR A 274 18.54 -20.35 1.92
C THR A 274 19.46 -21.11 0.99
N ASP A 275 20.43 -20.43 0.41
CA ASP A 275 21.47 -21.04 -0.41
C ASP A 275 22.71 -21.30 0.45
N SER A 276 22.88 -22.54 0.87
CA SER A 276 24.02 -22.97 1.67
C SER A 276 25.33 -23.07 0.88
N ALA A 277 25.28 -23.17 -0.45
CA ALA A 277 26.47 -23.19 -1.30
C ALA A 277 27.02 -21.78 -1.51
N ALA A 278 26.14 -20.80 -1.77
CA ALA A 278 26.49 -19.39 -1.82
C ALA A 278 26.72 -18.79 -0.43
N GLY A 279 26.16 -19.40 0.62
CA GLY A 279 26.22 -18.88 1.98
C GLY A 279 25.37 -17.62 2.14
N VAL A 280 24.22 -17.54 1.48
CA VAL A 280 23.33 -16.37 1.46
C VAL A 280 21.89 -16.79 1.75
N VAL A 281 21.15 -15.92 2.43
CA VAL A 281 19.69 -16.03 2.61
C VAL A 281 19.01 -14.90 1.86
N THR A 282 18.11 -15.26 0.95
CA THR A 282 17.32 -14.33 0.14
C THR A 282 15.91 -14.26 0.70
N ALA A 283 15.44 -13.08 1.05
CA ALA A 283 14.07 -12.82 1.46
C ALA A 283 13.35 -11.98 0.40
N THR A 284 12.17 -12.43 -0.01
CA THR A 284 11.24 -11.63 -0.82
C THR A 284 10.08 -11.21 0.06
N ALA A 285 9.79 -9.91 0.07
CA ALA A 285 8.81 -9.29 0.95
C ALA A 285 7.91 -8.35 0.17
N ARG A 286 6.59 -8.44 0.40
CA ARG A 286 5.60 -7.51 -0.16
C ARG A 286 5.32 -6.36 0.80
N HIS A 287 5.01 -5.19 0.26
CA HIS A 287 4.59 -4.04 1.06
C HIS A 287 3.39 -4.40 1.97
N VAL A 288 3.34 -3.87 3.20
CA VAL A 288 2.26 -4.18 4.18
C VAL A 288 0.84 -3.89 3.68
N PHE A 289 0.68 -3.11 2.61
CA PHE A 289 -0.58 -2.99 1.87
C PHE A 289 -1.17 -4.35 1.49
N TYR A 290 -0.34 -5.32 1.11
CA TYR A 290 -0.77 -6.62 0.63
C TYR A 290 -1.25 -7.56 1.73
N ASP A 291 -1.12 -7.18 3.00
CA ASP A 291 -1.81 -7.88 4.10
C ASP A 291 -3.34 -7.90 3.87
N LEU A 292 -3.86 -6.91 3.13
CA LEU A 292 -5.26 -6.81 2.73
C LEU A 292 -5.70 -7.89 1.72
N TYR A 293 -4.81 -8.72 1.18
CA TYR A 293 -5.22 -9.90 0.39
C TYR A 293 -6.08 -10.86 1.23
N GLY A 294 -5.80 -10.96 2.54
CA GLY A 294 -6.59 -11.79 3.46
C GLY A 294 -7.93 -11.16 3.86
N CYS A 295 -8.10 -9.86 3.63
CA CYS A 295 -9.33 -9.14 3.96
C CYS A 295 -10.31 -9.25 2.81
N MET A 296 -11.37 -10.03 3.00
CA MET A 296 -12.40 -10.25 1.98
C MET A 296 -13.60 -9.34 2.21
N VAL A 297 -14.22 -8.89 1.11
CA VAL A 297 -15.52 -8.22 1.17
C VAL A 297 -16.59 -9.24 1.55
N ARG A 298 -17.12 -9.13 2.78
CA ARG A 298 -18.13 -10.06 3.28
C ARG A 298 -19.49 -9.82 2.62
N GLY A 299 -20.02 -10.88 2.00
CA GLY A 299 -21.37 -10.93 1.43
C GLY A 299 -21.41 -10.62 -0.08
N PRO A 300 -22.55 -10.87 -0.74
CA PRO A 300 -22.75 -10.45 -2.12
C PRO A 300 -22.80 -8.93 -2.18
N ALA A 301 -21.70 -8.31 -2.60
CA ALA A 301 -21.60 -6.88 -2.84
C ALA A 301 -21.59 -6.67 -4.36
N VAL A 302 -22.77 -6.39 -4.91
CA VAL A 302 -22.90 -5.86 -6.27
C VAL A 302 -22.95 -4.35 -6.15
N ILE A 303 -22.00 -3.69 -6.79
CA ILE A 303 -21.99 -2.24 -6.90
C ILE A 303 -22.65 -1.92 -8.24
N ASP A 304 -23.87 -1.41 -8.17
CA ASP A 304 -24.63 -0.96 -9.32
C ASP A 304 -24.29 0.50 -9.68
N ALA A 305 -24.52 0.85 -10.95
CA ALA A 305 -23.90 1.98 -11.65
C ALA A 305 -24.37 3.39 -11.21
N TRP A 306 -24.92 3.55 -10.01
CA TRP A 306 -25.42 4.84 -9.48
C TRP A 306 -24.66 5.34 -8.26
N THR A 307 -23.63 4.62 -7.82
CA THR A 307 -22.82 5.01 -6.66
C THR A 307 -21.52 5.66 -7.12
N GLY A 308 -21.27 6.91 -6.73
CA GLY A 308 -20.00 7.61 -7.03
C GLY A 308 -18.81 6.83 -6.48
N GLY A 309 -17.68 6.84 -7.20
CA GLY A 309 -16.50 6.01 -6.86
C GLY A 309 -15.97 6.23 -5.43
N GLU A 310 -16.12 7.43 -4.88
CA GLU A 310 -15.81 7.70 -3.47
C GLU A 310 -16.73 6.92 -2.51
N ALA A 311 -18.04 6.91 -2.74
CA ALA A 311 -18.99 6.19 -1.90
C ALA A 311 -18.77 4.67 -1.98
N VAL A 312 -18.38 4.16 -3.15
CA VAL A 312 -17.99 2.76 -3.35
C VAL A 312 -16.74 2.41 -2.52
N LEU A 313 -15.70 3.25 -2.62
CA LEU A 313 -14.49 3.12 -1.83
C LEU A 313 -14.78 3.28 -0.33
N ARG A 314 -15.72 4.13 0.09
CA ARG A 314 -16.13 4.19 1.49
C ARG A 314 -16.88 2.94 1.93
N GLN A 315 -17.84 2.47 1.13
CA GLN A 315 -18.70 1.35 1.48
C GLN A 315 -17.93 0.03 1.57
N ILE A 316 -17.02 -0.23 0.63
CA ILE A 316 -16.18 -1.43 0.66
C ILE A 316 -15.23 -1.39 1.86
N PHE A 317 -14.65 -0.24 2.18
CA PHE A 317 -13.54 -0.17 3.12
C PHE A 317 -13.97 0.08 4.57
N TYR A 318 -14.91 0.98 4.87
CA TYR A 318 -15.25 1.30 6.26
C TYR A 318 -15.97 0.16 7.00
N GLY A 319 -16.66 -0.74 6.27
CA GLY A 319 -17.27 -1.92 6.87
C GLY A 319 -16.30 -3.10 7.07
N GLN A 320 -15.34 -3.28 6.15
CA GLN A 320 -14.49 -4.48 6.06
C GLN A 320 -13.08 -4.30 6.65
N LEU A 321 -12.60 -3.06 6.81
CA LEU A 321 -11.34 -2.75 7.49
C LEU A 321 -11.38 -3.01 9.01
N THR A 322 -12.52 -3.42 9.57
CA THR A 322 -12.60 -3.87 10.98
C THR A 322 -11.67 -5.05 11.27
N ASP A 323 -11.41 -5.92 10.28
CA ASP A 323 -10.46 -7.03 10.39
C ASP A 323 -8.99 -6.59 10.21
N ALA A 324 -8.73 -5.37 9.73
CA ALA A 324 -7.40 -4.78 9.53
C ALA A 324 -7.37 -3.30 10.00
N PRO A 325 -7.55 -3.03 11.31
CA PRO A 325 -7.78 -1.69 11.85
C PRO A 325 -6.56 -0.76 11.76
N GLN A 326 -5.41 -1.25 11.29
CA GLN A 326 -4.22 -0.44 11.08
C GLN A 326 -4.27 0.28 9.73
N HIS A 327 -4.91 -0.33 8.72
CA HIS A 327 -4.99 0.24 7.38
C HIS A 327 -6.07 1.31 7.30
N ALA A 328 -5.74 2.41 6.65
CA ALA A 328 -6.65 3.52 6.40
C ALA A 328 -6.68 3.84 4.90
N LEU A 329 -7.87 3.77 4.30
CA LEU A 329 -8.09 4.26 2.95
C LEU A 329 -8.44 5.75 3.00
N VAL A 330 -7.84 6.51 2.09
CA VAL A 330 -8.03 7.95 1.93
C VAL A 330 -8.42 8.24 0.50
N THR A 331 -9.50 8.98 0.34
CA THR A 331 -10.00 9.47 -0.94
C THR A 331 -10.10 10.99 -0.84
N PRO A 332 -9.00 11.72 -1.05
CA PRO A 332 -8.97 13.16 -0.82
C PRO A 332 -9.55 13.96 -2.00
N ALA A 333 -9.87 13.30 -3.11
CA ALA A 333 -10.62 13.86 -4.23
C ALA A 333 -11.78 12.93 -4.59
N ALA A 334 -12.88 13.51 -5.08
CA ALA A 334 -14.02 12.76 -5.57
C ALA A 334 -13.66 12.07 -6.89
N PHE A 335 -14.25 10.90 -7.09
CA PHE A 335 -14.26 10.24 -8.39
C PHE A 335 -15.61 10.50 -9.04
N ASP A 336 -15.60 11.24 -10.15
CA ASP A 336 -16.83 11.68 -10.84
C ASP A 336 -17.48 10.58 -11.68
N ARG A 337 -16.83 9.41 -11.78
CA ARG A 337 -17.32 8.27 -12.57
C ARG A 337 -17.90 7.19 -11.63
N PRO A 338 -19.04 6.59 -12.00
CA PRO A 338 -19.56 5.44 -11.28
C PRO A 338 -18.65 4.22 -11.55
N VAL A 339 -18.60 3.31 -10.58
CA VAL A 339 -17.90 2.03 -10.70
C VAL A 339 -18.96 0.94 -10.69
N ARG A 340 -18.80 -0.07 -11.55
CA ARG A 340 -19.68 -1.24 -11.57
C ARG A 340 -18.87 -2.50 -11.41
N MET A 341 -19.15 -3.28 -10.38
CA MET A 341 -18.48 -4.57 -10.20
C MET A 341 -19.20 -5.48 -9.22
N GLU A 342 -18.93 -6.77 -9.36
CA GLU A 342 -19.16 -7.75 -8.32
C GLU A 342 -17.92 -7.81 -7.42
N ALA A 343 -18.01 -7.12 -6.27
CA ALA A 343 -16.95 -7.07 -5.26
C ALA A 343 -17.09 -8.18 -4.21
N GLY A 344 -18.26 -8.82 -4.12
CA GLY A 344 -18.54 -9.85 -3.13
C GLY A 344 -17.53 -10.99 -3.14
N TYR A 345 -17.06 -11.41 -1.97
CA TYR A 345 -16.11 -12.51 -1.75
C TYR A 345 -14.73 -12.35 -2.41
N LYS A 346 -14.43 -11.18 -2.99
CA LYS A 346 -13.09 -10.84 -3.46
C LYS A 346 -12.28 -10.22 -2.32
N SER A 347 -10.95 -10.33 -2.43
CA SER A 347 -10.07 -9.60 -1.51
C SER A 347 -10.15 -8.10 -1.79
N ILE A 348 -9.88 -7.28 -0.78
CA ILE A 348 -9.83 -5.82 -0.92
C ILE A 348 -8.80 -5.42 -2.00
N VAL A 349 -7.67 -6.11 -2.07
CA VAL A 349 -6.63 -5.85 -3.08
C VAL A 349 -7.15 -6.17 -4.48
N ALA A 350 -7.83 -7.30 -4.66
CA ALA A 350 -8.41 -7.69 -5.94
C ALA A 350 -9.46 -6.68 -6.42
N VAL A 351 -10.33 -6.24 -5.52
CA VAL A 351 -11.35 -5.21 -5.80
C VAL A 351 -10.70 -3.90 -6.26
N LEU A 352 -9.55 -3.53 -5.70
CA LEU A 352 -8.85 -2.31 -6.09
C LEU A 352 -8.08 -2.42 -7.41
N LEU A 353 -7.32 -3.51 -7.58
CA LEU A 353 -6.19 -3.57 -8.52
C LEU A 353 -6.36 -4.57 -9.66
N ASP A 354 -7.24 -5.56 -9.54
CA ASP A 354 -7.43 -6.53 -10.62
C ASP A 354 -8.04 -5.86 -11.86
N GLU A 355 -8.01 -6.54 -13.01
CA GLU A 355 -8.66 -6.08 -14.24
C GLU A 355 -10.16 -5.86 -14.01
N GLY A 356 -10.67 -4.70 -14.46
CA GLY A 356 -12.04 -4.27 -14.12
C GLY A 356 -12.23 -3.91 -12.63
N GLY A 357 -11.14 -3.75 -11.88
CA GLY A 357 -11.12 -3.24 -10.50
C GLY A 357 -11.44 -1.74 -10.41
N VAL A 358 -11.51 -1.22 -9.19
CA VAL A 358 -11.91 0.17 -8.94
C VAL A 358 -10.91 1.15 -9.56
N MET A 359 -9.60 0.89 -9.43
CA MET A 359 -8.57 1.78 -9.97
C MET A 359 -8.51 1.73 -11.50
N ASP A 360 -8.79 0.58 -12.10
CA ASP A 360 -8.81 0.41 -13.56
C ASP A 360 -10.00 1.16 -14.18
N GLN A 361 -11.22 0.95 -13.67
CA GLN A 361 -12.42 1.63 -14.16
C GLN A 361 -12.37 3.16 -13.99
N LEU A 362 -11.75 3.63 -12.91
CA LEU A 362 -11.63 5.06 -12.62
C LEU A 362 -10.41 5.71 -13.29
N GLY A 363 -9.49 4.93 -13.87
CA GLY A 363 -8.18 5.42 -14.30
C GLY A 363 -7.38 6.02 -13.12
N GLY A 364 -7.64 5.53 -11.91
CA GLY A 364 -7.11 6.08 -10.66
C GLY A 364 -5.65 5.74 -10.42
N ALA A 365 -5.03 6.49 -9.51
CA ALA A 365 -3.69 6.27 -8.99
C ALA A 365 -3.77 5.83 -7.54
N LEU A 366 -3.17 4.68 -7.22
CA LEU A 366 -3.07 4.20 -5.84
C LEU A 366 -1.67 4.50 -5.30
N ILE A 367 -1.57 5.35 -4.27
CA ILE A 367 -0.33 5.59 -3.53
C ILE A 367 -0.39 4.82 -2.22
N ARG A 368 0.66 4.04 -1.94
CA ARG A 368 0.78 3.19 -0.75
C ARG A 368 1.88 3.75 0.15
N ASP A 369 1.53 4.07 1.38
CA ASP A 369 2.46 4.59 2.38
C ASP A 369 2.23 3.88 3.71
N ASN A 370 2.97 2.79 3.92
CA ASN A 370 2.77 1.85 5.02
C ASN A 370 1.28 1.42 5.13
N PHE A 371 0.61 1.80 6.20
CA PHE A 371 -0.81 1.48 6.43
C PHE A 371 -1.77 2.51 5.83
N SER A 372 -1.28 3.66 5.35
CA SER A 372 -2.11 4.66 4.66
C SER A 372 -2.16 4.36 3.15
N ILE A 373 -3.37 4.26 2.62
CA ILE A 373 -3.62 3.99 1.21
C ILE A 373 -4.36 5.18 0.64
N TYR A 374 -3.83 5.80 -0.40
CA TYR A 374 -4.46 6.95 -1.04
C TYR A 374 -4.95 6.53 -2.42
N ALA A 375 -6.27 6.60 -2.60
CA ALA A 375 -6.90 6.44 -3.91
C ALA A 375 -7.15 7.84 -4.48
N LEU A 376 -6.54 8.11 -5.63
CA LEU A 376 -6.54 9.40 -6.28
C LEU A 376 -7.08 9.26 -7.71
N PRO A 377 -7.73 10.29 -8.27
CA PRO A 377 -7.98 10.34 -9.71
C PRO A 377 -6.65 10.35 -10.47
N ALA A 378 -6.70 10.16 -11.80
CA ALA A 378 -5.51 10.18 -12.64
C ALA A 378 -4.59 11.37 -12.29
N LEU A 379 -3.47 11.08 -11.65
CA LEU A 379 -2.49 12.08 -11.24
C LEU A 379 -1.53 12.32 -12.39
N SER A 380 -1.29 13.60 -12.70
CA SER A 380 -0.07 14.03 -13.38
C SER A 380 0.51 15.19 -12.59
N CYS A 381 1.73 15.01 -12.12
CA CYS A 381 2.46 16.10 -11.45
C CYS A 381 3.68 16.43 -12.29
N ASP A 382 3.51 17.48 -13.09
CA ASP A 382 4.58 18.03 -13.91
C ASP A 382 5.41 19.00 -13.07
N ASN A 383 6.45 18.46 -12.45
CA ASN A 383 7.41 19.25 -11.67
C ASN A 383 8.51 19.84 -12.55
N GLY A 384 8.36 19.83 -13.88
CA GLY A 384 9.38 20.28 -14.82
C GLY A 384 10.62 19.38 -14.87
N LEU A 385 10.53 18.15 -14.34
CA LEU A 385 11.66 17.23 -14.29
C LEU A 385 12.04 16.78 -15.70
N THR A 386 13.32 16.88 -16.02
CA THR A 386 13.87 16.53 -17.33
C THR A 386 14.98 15.50 -17.18
N ILE A 387 14.81 14.36 -17.84
CA ILE A 387 15.86 13.34 -17.97
C ILE A 387 16.48 13.51 -19.35
N ARG A 388 17.76 13.86 -19.39
CA ARG A 388 18.47 14.15 -20.65
C ARG A 388 19.74 13.33 -20.77
N ARG A 389 19.99 12.84 -22.00
CA ARG A 389 21.28 12.26 -22.38
C ARG A 389 22.43 13.24 -22.12
N GLY A 390 23.54 12.73 -21.59
CA GLY A 390 24.72 13.53 -21.24
C GLY A 390 24.56 14.36 -19.97
N LYS A 391 23.41 14.27 -19.28
CA LYS A 391 23.21 14.77 -17.91
C LYS A 391 22.95 13.61 -16.97
N ASN A 392 21.68 13.24 -16.81
CA ASN A 392 21.25 12.28 -15.80
C ASN A 392 20.88 10.92 -16.43
N LEU A 393 20.72 10.82 -17.74
CA LEU A 393 20.37 9.57 -18.44
C LEU A 393 21.63 8.74 -18.75
N LEU A 394 21.71 7.54 -18.17
CA LEU A 394 22.77 6.54 -18.44
C LEU A 394 22.41 5.64 -19.62
N GLY A 395 21.14 5.24 -19.71
CA GLY A 395 20.64 4.34 -20.74
C GLY A 395 19.15 4.51 -20.96
N LEU A 396 18.70 4.32 -22.21
CA LEU A 396 17.30 4.40 -22.59
C LEU A 396 16.94 3.20 -23.45
N VAL A 397 15.88 2.50 -23.08
CA VAL A 397 15.29 1.41 -23.86
C VAL A 397 13.83 1.74 -24.13
N GLU A 398 13.47 1.94 -25.39
CA GLU A 398 12.08 2.08 -25.83
C GLU A 398 11.54 0.72 -26.27
N ARG A 399 10.39 0.34 -25.75
CA ARG A 399 9.62 -0.81 -26.18
C ARG A 399 8.27 -0.32 -26.70
N VAL A 400 7.95 -0.69 -27.94
CA VAL A 400 6.66 -0.42 -28.58
C VAL A 400 5.94 -1.76 -28.74
N ASP A 401 4.81 -1.92 -28.08
CA ASP A 401 3.99 -3.12 -28.12
C ASP A 401 2.70 -2.87 -28.91
N MET A 402 2.48 -3.72 -29.91
CA MET A 402 1.33 -3.65 -30.84
C MET A 402 0.22 -4.64 -30.46
N THR A 403 0.44 -5.54 -29.50
CA THR A 403 -0.46 -6.67 -29.21
C THR A 403 -1.84 -6.25 -28.73
N GLY A 404 -1.94 -5.12 -28.02
CA GLY A 404 -3.19 -4.59 -27.46
C GLY A 404 -3.92 -3.57 -28.34
N VAL A 405 -3.40 -3.23 -29.51
CA VAL A 405 -3.97 -2.17 -30.35
C VAL A 405 -5.28 -2.65 -30.97
N VAL A 406 -6.34 -1.86 -30.83
CA VAL A 406 -7.66 -2.10 -31.41
C VAL A 406 -8.02 -0.91 -32.29
N THR A 407 -8.29 -1.19 -33.56
CA THR A 407 -8.69 -0.17 -34.56
C THR A 407 -10.14 -0.31 -34.97
N GLU A 408 -10.80 -1.42 -34.62
CA GLU A 408 -12.23 -1.65 -34.86
C GLU A 408 -12.83 -2.42 -33.69
N ILE A 409 -13.90 -1.90 -33.08
CA ILE A 409 -14.61 -2.53 -31.96
C ILE A 409 -15.93 -3.11 -32.46
N GLU A 410 -16.10 -4.42 -32.29
CA GLU A 410 -17.40 -5.09 -32.41
C GLU A 410 -18.08 -5.11 -31.05
N ALA A 411 -19.08 -4.24 -30.89
CA ALA A 411 -19.81 -4.08 -29.64
C ALA A 411 -20.98 -5.07 -29.52
N PHE A 412 -21.11 -5.66 -28.34
CA PHE A 412 -22.22 -6.52 -27.95
C PHE A 412 -22.84 -5.99 -26.66
N ALA A 413 -24.14 -6.19 -26.49
CA ALA A 413 -24.82 -5.98 -25.22
C ALA A 413 -25.90 -7.05 -25.03
N HIS A 414 -26.42 -7.18 -23.81
CA HIS A 414 -27.44 -8.19 -23.50
C HIS A 414 -28.85 -7.66 -23.76
N ASP A 415 -29.74 -8.52 -24.26
CA ASP A 415 -31.18 -8.23 -24.34
C ASP A 415 -31.91 -8.55 -23.01
N GLU A 416 -33.23 -8.34 -22.97
CA GLU A 416 -34.09 -8.65 -21.82
C GLU A 416 -33.95 -10.10 -21.31
N ASN A 417 -33.58 -11.02 -22.22
CA ASN A 417 -33.45 -12.44 -21.94
C ASN A 417 -32.00 -12.86 -21.64
N GLY A 418 -31.07 -11.89 -21.55
CA GLY A 418 -29.64 -12.14 -21.34
C GLY A 418 -28.90 -12.62 -22.59
N GLN A 419 -29.51 -12.60 -23.77
CA GLN A 419 -28.88 -12.98 -25.02
C GLN A 419 -27.98 -11.86 -25.54
N LEU A 420 -26.77 -12.21 -25.97
CA LEU A 420 -25.82 -11.29 -26.58
C LEU A 420 -26.29 -10.86 -27.98
N MET A 421 -26.52 -9.56 -28.14
CA MET A 421 -26.85 -8.91 -29.41
C MET A 421 -25.70 -8.02 -29.86
N ARG A 422 -25.38 -8.05 -31.16
CA ARG A 422 -24.41 -7.14 -31.79
C ARG A 422 -25.07 -5.78 -32.03
N PHE A 423 -24.36 -4.71 -31.69
CA PHE A 423 -24.80 -3.33 -31.93
C PHE A 423 -23.90 -2.66 -32.97
N GLY A 424 -24.52 -2.04 -33.98
CA GLY A 424 -23.83 -1.30 -35.03
C GLY A 424 -23.06 -2.16 -36.04
N GLY A 425 -22.37 -1.48 -36.97
CA GLY A 425 -21.61 -2.07 -38.07
C GLY A 425 -20.14 -2.39 -37.75
N GLY A 426 -19.71 -2.22 -36.49
CA GLY A 426 -18.29 -2.15 -36.12
C GLY A 426 -17.85 -0.68 -36.04
N PHE A 427 -17.28 -0.30 -34.90
CA PHE A 427 -16.88 1.08 -34.62
C PHE A 427 -15.40 1.23 -34.93
N ARG A 428 -15.06 1.95 -35.99
CA ARG A 428 -13.66 2.14 -36.41
C ARG A 428 -13.03 3.36 -35.76
N SER A 429 -11.78 3.22 -35.37
CA SER A 429 -10.95 4.34 -34.92
C SER A 429 -10.62 5.29 -36.09
N PRO A 430 -10.42 6.59 -35.83
CA PRO A 430 -9.85 7.53 -36.79
C PRO A 430 -8.51 7.08 -37.41
N ARG A 431 -7.73 6.28 -36.68
CA ARG A 431 -6.42 5.75 -37.10
C ARG A 431 -6.49 4.42 -37.83
N TYR A 432 -7.68 3.93 -38.16
CA TYR A 432 -7.86 2.63 -38.82
C TYR A 432 -7.00 2.47 -40.09
N ALA A 433 -6.85 3.53 -40.88
CA ALA A 433 -6.06 3.51 -42.11
C ALA A 433 -4.54 3.58 -41.90
N ASP A 434 -4.08 3.93 -40.69
CA ASP A 434 -2.66 4.00 -40.34
C ASP A 434 -2.05 2.59 -40.14
N TYR A 435 -2.90 1.57 -40.00
CA TYR A 435 -2.51 0.19 -39.77
C TYR A 435 -2.65 -0.66 -41.05
N PRO A 436 -1.71 -1.59 -41.30
CA PRO A 436 -1.70 -2.37 -42.54
C PRO A 436 -2.86 -3.39 -42.63
N PHE A 437 -3.44 -3.78 -41.49
CA PHE A 437 -4.58 -4.68 -41.43
C PHE A 437 -5.52 -4.28 -40.28
N PRO A 438 -6.83 -4.61 -40.39
CA PRO A 438 -7.79 -4.33 -39.34
C PRO A 438 -7.44 -5.08 -38.05
N LEU A 439 -7.36 -4.34 -36.94
CA LEU A 439 -7.18 -4.89 -35.60
C LEU A 439 -8.53 -4.85 -34.87
N THR A 440 -9.33 -5.90 -35.09
CA THR A 440 -10.71 -5.95 -34.59
C THR A 440 -10.78 -6.66 -33.23
N ALA A 441 -11.43 -6.03 -32.25
CA ALA A 441 -11.70 -6.64 -30.96
C ALA A 441 -13.19 -6.68 -30.64
N ARG A 442 -13.63 -7.79 -30.02
CA ARG A 442 -14.97 -7.91 -29.46
C ARG A 442 -15.01 -7.23 -28.09
N ARG A 443 -16.04 -6.42 -27.86
CA ARG A 443 -16.36 -5.81 -26.56
C ARG A 443 -17.80 -6.10 -26.18
N THR A 444 -18.01 -6.49 -24.93
CA THR A 444 -19.35 -6.65 -24.37
C THR A 444 -19.57 -5.51 -23.38
N TYR A 445 -20.66 -4.76 -23.55
CA TYR A 445 -21.06 -3.68 -22.68
C TYR A 445 -22.29 -4.11 -21.90
N ASP A 446 -22.31 -3.78 -20.60
CA ASP A 446 -23.39 -4.18 -19.70
C ASP A 446 -24.61 -3.25 -19.78
N PHE A 447 -25.05 -2.93 -21.00
CA PHE A 447 -26.33 -2.28 -21.25
C PHE A 447 -27.39 -3.36 -21.51
N THR A 448 -28.57 -3.22 -20.91
CA THR A 448 -29.70 -4.11 -21.15
C THR A 448 -30.78 -3.37 -21.92
N VAL A 449 -31.19 -3.91 -23.07
CA VAL A 449 -32.38 -3.42 -23.78
C VAL A 449 -33.59 -4.02 -23.10
N GLY A 450 -34.54 -3.20 -22.60
CA GLY A 450 -35.91 -3.66 -22.29
C GLY A 450 -36.35 -4.06 -20.86
N SER A 451 -35.89 -3.44 -19.77
CA SER A 451 -36.57 -3.52 -18.45
C SER A 451 -37.56 -2.37 -18.22
N ALA A 452 -38.44 -2.46 -17.21
CA ALA A 452 -39.66 -1.64 -17.03
C ALA A 452 -39.50 -0.09 -17.00
N ASP A 453 -38.26 0.44 -17.05
CA ASP A 453 -37.90 1.86 -17.21
C ASP A 453 -36.85 2.09 -18.35
N THR A 454 -36.78 1.24 -19.39
CA THR A 454 -35.59 1.21 -20.27
C THR A 454 -35.49 2.19 -21.44
N PRO A 455 -34.25 2.65 -21.74
CA PRO A 455 -33.80 3.19 -23.02
C PRO A 455 -34.16 2.33 -24.26
N THR A 456 -34.50 3.00 -25.36
CA THR A 456 -34.71 2.38 -26.68
C THR A 456 -33.40 1.73 -27.18
N ALA A 457 -33.46 0.77 -28.12
CA ALA A 457 -32.25 0.23 -28.77
C ALA A 457 -31.31 1.33 -29.33
N GLN A 458 -31.87 2.47 -29.70
CA GLN A 458 -31.14 3.66 -30.15
C GLN A 458 -30.41 4.40 -29.02
N ASP A 459 -30.94 4.37 -27.80
CA ASP A 459 -30.32 4.97 -26.62
C ASP A 459 -29.14 4.09 -26.14
N VAL A 460 -29.31 2.77 -26.20
CA VAL A 460 -28.22 1.81 -25.95
C VAL A 460 -27.12 1.95 -26.99
N LEU A 461 -27.47 2.10 -28.27
CA LEU A 461 -26.48 2.36 -29.32
C LEU A 461 -25.68 3.64 -29.04
N ARG A 462 -26.34 4.74 -28.66
CA ARG A 462 -25.66 5.99 -28.29
C ARG A 462 -24.74 5.85 -27.08
N ALA A 463 -25.15 5.07 -26.08
CA ALA A 463 -24.31 4.79 -24.91
C ALA A 463 -23.07 3.97 -25.28
N ILE A 464 -23.21 2.99 -26.17
CA ILE A 464 -22.10 2.20 -26.72
C ILE A 464 -21.17 3.09 -27.55
N GLU A 465 -21.71 3.96 -28.40
CA GLU A 465 -20.91 4.91 -29.18
C GLU A 465 -20.06 5.81 -28.28
N ALA A 466 -20.65 6.33 -27.20
CA ALA A 466 -19.93 7.14 -26.22
C ALA A 466 -18.84 6.33 -25.49
N ALA A 467 -19.14 5.08 -25.09
CA ALA A 467 -18.18 4.21 -24.41
C ALA A 467 -16.98 3.84 -25.32
N VAL A 468 -17.26 3.51 -26.59
CA VAL A 468 -16.24 3.23 -27.60
C VAL A 468 -15.40 4.47 -27.89
N ALA A 469 -16.02 5.64 -28.01
CA ALA A 469 -15.29 6.90 -28.19
C ALA A 469 -14.35 7.17 -27.00
N ASP A 470 -14.78 6.88 -25.76
CA ASP A 470 -13.94 7.01 -24.58
C ASP A 470 -12.78 5.99 -24.57
N GLU A 471 -13.00 4.76 -25.05
CA GLU A 471 -11.92 3.76 -25.23
C GLU A 471 -10.84 4.24 -26.22
N TYR A 472 -11.24 4.77 -27.38
CA TYR A 472 -10.29 5.34 -28.34
C TYR A 472 -9.64 6.62 -27.81
N ALA A 473 -10.35 7.45 -27.06
CA ALA A 473 -9.76 8.62 -26.41
C ALA A 473 -8.69 8.25 -25.37
N ARG A 474 -8.78 7.06 -24.75
CA ARG A 474 -7.75 6.49 -23.88
C ARG A 474 -6.57 5.86 -24.64
N GLY A 475 -6.59 5.90 -25.97
CA GLY A 475 -5.50 5.39 -26.81
C GLY A 475 -5.57 3.87 -27.05
N ALA A 476 -6.76 3.25 -27.02
CA ALA A 476 -6.90 1.85 -27.43
C ALA A 476 -6.43 1.59 -28.88
N ASP A 477 -6.41 2.63 -29.71
CA ASP A 477 -5.94 2.63 -31.09
C ASP A 477 -4.48 3.08 -31.24
N LEU A 478 -3.72 3.15 -30.14
CA LEU A 478 -2.31 3.48 -30.11
C LEU A 478 -1.49 2.31 -29.54
N PRO A 479 -0.25 2.09 -30.03
CA PRO A 479 0.62 1.09 -29.44
C PRO A 479 1.00 1.48 -28.01
N HIS A 480 1.12 0.47 -27.15
CA HIS A 480 1.62 0.68 -25.80
C HIS A 480 3.13 0.96 -25.88
N VAL A 481 3.54 2.17 -25.49
CA VAL A 481 4.95 2.56 -25.46
C VAL A 481 5.42 2.60 -24.01
N GLU A 482 6.44 1.79 -23.72
CA GLU A 482 7.14 1.77 -22.45
C GLU A 482 8.59 2.23 -22.67
N LEU A 483 9.04 3.17 -21.85
CA LEU A 483 10.41 3.68 -21.86
C LEU A 483 11.06 3.35 -20.54
N GLN A 484 12.14 2.57 -20.59
CA GLN A 484 12.97 2.27 -19.43
C GLN A 484 14.20 3.16 -19.47
N ALA A 485 14.33 4.00 -18.45
CA ALA A 485 15.45 4.92 -18.29
C ALA A 485 16.26 4.52 -17.06
N ASP A 486 17.54 4.24 -17.28
CA ASP A 486 18.52 4.12 -16.21
C ASP A 486 19.13 5.52 -16.00
N PHE A 487 19.11 6.04 -14.77
CA PHE A 487 19.63 7.38 -14.49
C PHE A 487 20.48 7.43 -13.22
N LEU A 488 21.44 8.35 -13.23
CA LEU A 488 22.23 8.70 -12.05
C LEU A 488 21.71 10.03 -11.51
N LEU A 489 21.42 10.08 -10.21
CA LEU A 489 21.21 11.35 -9.53
C LEU A 489 22.55 12.10 -9.45
N PRO A 490 22.60 13.42 -9.71
CA PRO A 490 23.82 14.19 -9.53
C PRO A 490 24.26 14.18 -8.06
N ASP A 491 25.58 14.22 -7.84
CA ASP A 491 26.20 14.18 -6.51
C ASP A 491 25.61 15.21 -5.54
N GLU A 492 25.56 14.82 -4.26
CA GLU A 492 24.98 15.54 -3.10
C GLU A 492 25.46 17.00 -2.89
N GLY A 493 26.41 17.48 -3.69
CA GLY A 493 26.94 18.84 -3.63
C GLY A 493 26.04 19.92 -4.24
N ASP A 494 25.08 19.54 -5.07
CA ASP A 494 24.07 20.48 -5.58
C ASP A 494 22.85 20.49 -4.65
N ALA A 495 22.48 21.67 -4.15
CA ALA A 495 21.26 21.90 -3.37
C ALA A 495 19.96 21.51 -4.11
N LEU A 496 20.06 21.05 -5.37
CA LEU A 496 19.02 20.52 -6.22
C LEU A 496 18.92 18.98 -6.24
N ALA A 497 19.84 18.23 -5.63
CA ALA A 497 19.86 16.76 -5.68
C ALA A 497 18.62 16.13 -5.00
N SER A 498 18.14 16.72 -3.90
CA SER A 498 16.88 16.34 -3.23
C SER A 498 15.61 16.78 -3.98
N LEU A 499 15.74 17.67 -4.96
CA LEU A 499 14.64 18.15 -5.83
C LEU A 499 14.46 17.29 -7.09
N GLN A 500 15.27 16.24 -7.28
CA GLN A 500 15.30 15.43 -8.50
C GLN A 500 14.88 13.96 -8.32
N GLN A 501 14.43 13.54 -7.13
CA GLN A 501 13.87 12.18 -6.97
C GLN A 501 12.53 12.06 -7.69
N VAL A 502 12.45 11.04 -8.55
CA VAL A 502 11.32 10.76 -9.44
C VAL A 502 10.34 9.83 -8.73
N HIS A 503 9.13 10.31 -8.45
CA HIS A 503 8.13 9.53 -7.71
C HIS A 503 7.13 8.88 -8.66
N MET A 504 6.43 7.84 -8.17
CA MET A 504 5.33 7.23 -8.92
C MET A 504 4.30 8.30 -9.32
N PHE A 505 3.81 8.23 -10.56
CA PHE A 505 2.85 9.18 -11.16
C PHE A 505 3.41 10.59 -11.48
N ASP A 506 4.71 10.84 -11.32
CA ASP A 506 5.30 12.08 -11.82
C ASP A 506 5.35 12.11 -13.34
N THR A 507 5.16 13.31 -13.90
CA THR A 507 5.40 13.54 -15.33
C THR A 507 6.84 14.00 -15.54
N VAL A 508 7.54 13.31 -16.42
CA VAL A 508 8.96 13.52 -16.73
C VAL A 508 9.13 13.70 -18.22
N ARG A 509 9.90 14.71 -18.63
CA ARG A 509 10.30 14.88 -20.03
C ARG A 509 11.62 14.16 -20.28
N VAL A 510 11.61 13.15 -21.15
CA VAL A 510 12.81 12.43 -21.57
C VAL A 510 13.29 12.97 -22.90
N ILE A 511 14.57 13.32 -22.97
CA ILE A 511 15.22 13.87 -24.16
C ILE A 511 16.50 13.08 -24.48
N ASP A 512 16.45 12.30 -25.55
CA ASP A 512 17.60 11.66 -26.18
C ASP A 512 17.61 11.99 -27.67
N GLU A 513 18.55 12.86 -28.06
CA GLU A 513 18.70 13.35 -29.43
C GLU A 513 19.14 12.26 -30.42
N VAL A 514 19.84 11.23 -29.96
CA VAL A 514 20.32 10.13 -30.82
C VAL A 514 19.20 9.12 -31.07
N ALA A 515 18.41 8.82 -30.03
CA ALA A 515 17.23 7.97 -30.17
C ALA A 515 16.04 8.71 -30.81
N GLY A 516 16.11 10.04 -30.96
CA GLY A 516 15.01 10.86 -31.48
C GLY A 516 13.82 10.94 -30.51
N VAL A 517 14.05 10.75 -29.22
CA VAL A 517 13.01 10.76 -28.18
C VAL A 517 12.99 12.14 -27.53
N ASP A 518 11.89 12.86 -27.69
CA ASP A 518 11.55 14.06 -26.90
C ASP A 518 10.07 13.97 -26.52
N ARG A 519 9.79 13.34 -25.37
CA ARG A 519 8.41 13.06 -24.93
C ARG A 519 8.26 13.30 -23.45
N LYS A 520 7.06 13.76 -23.05
CA LYS A 520 6.62 13.78 -21.65
C LYS A 520 5.89 12.48 -21.35
N LEU A 521 6.30 11.80 -20.30
CA LEU A 521 5.81 10.48 -19.91
C LEU A 521 5.58 10.45 -18.40
N THR A 522 4.73 9.54 -17.97
CA THR A 522 4.41 9.36 -16.56
C THR A 522 5.22 8.21 -15.98
N VAL A 523 5.68 8.34 -14.75
CA VAL A 523 6.38 7.27 -14.04
C VAL A 523 5.38 6.18 -13.67
N THR A 524 5.60 4.99 -14.23
CA THR A 524 4.76 3.81 -14.05
C THR A 524 5.45 2.72 -13.24
N GLY A 525 6.75 2.85 -12.98
CA GLY A 525 7.46 1.94 -12.09
C GLY A 525 8.88 2.37 -11.80
N TYR A 526 9.49 1.77 -10.80
CA TYR A 526 10.90 1.97 -10.50
C TYR A 526 11.50 0.75 -9.80
N ARG A 527 12.83 0.69 -9.85
CA ARG A 527 13.68 -0.23 -9.11
C ARG A 527 14.72 0.58 -8.35
N TRP A 528 14.74 0.44 -7.03
CA TRP A 528 15.48 1.27 -6.09
C TRP A 528 16.46 0.44 -5.25
N ASP A 529 17.73 0.78 -5.30
CA ASP A 529 18.77 0.20 -4.44
C ASP A 529 18.71 0.88 -3.06
N VAL A 530 18.24 0.12 -2.07
CA VAL A 530 18.06 0.62 -0.70
C VAL A 530 19.40 0.94 -0.04
N LEU A 531 20.45 0.19 -0.37
CA LEU A 531 21.78 0.33 0.23
C LEU A 531 22.49 1.58 -0.28
N LYS A 532 22.38 1.86 -1.58
CA LYS A 532 22.94 3.08 -2.20
C LYS A 532 22.04 4.30 -2.05
N GLY A 533 20.74 4.10 -1.86
CA GLY A 533 19.76 5.18 -1.88
C GLY A 533 19.64 5.81 -3.28
N GLN A 534 19.62 4.97 -4.32
CA GLN A 534 19.61 5.41 -5.72
C GLN A 534 18.70 4.52 -6.58
N TYR A 535 18.18 5.05 -7.68
CA TYR A 535 17.43 4.27 -8.66
C TYR A 535 18.37 3.40 -9.48
N GLU A 536 18.08 2.11 -9.59
CA GLU A 536 18.70 1.24 -10.59
C GLU A 536 18.03 1.44 -11.96
N ARG A 537 16.70 1.64 -11.95
CA ARG A 537 15.89 1.80 -13.16
C ARG A 537 14.60 2.53 -12.85
N VAL A 538 14.12 3.33 -13.80
CA VAL A 538 12.75 3.87 -13.79
C VAL A 538 12.04 3.51 -15.09
N THR A 539 10.80 3.07 -14.94
CA THR A 539 9.89 2.76 -16.03
C THR A 539 8.92 3.91 -16.20
N LEU A 540 8.84 4.39 -17.44
CA LEU A 540 7.98 5.48 -17.87
C LEU A 540 6.99 4.94 -18.90
N GLY A 541 5.73 5.32 -18.75
CA GLY A 541 4.64 4.93 -19.65
C GLY A 541 3.80 6.13 -20.07
N GLN A 542 2.88 5.88 -20.99
CA GLN A 542 1.89 6.86 -21.44
C GLN A 542 0.77 7.08 -20.43
#